data_AF-A0A8X9A323-F1
#
_entry.id   AF-A0A8X9A323-F1
#
_cell.length_a   1.000
_cell.length_b   1.000
_cell.length_c   1.000
_cell.angle_alpha   90.00
_cell.angle_beta   90.00
_cell.angle_gamma   90.00
#
_symmetry.space_group_name_H-M   'P 1'
#
loop_
_entity.id
_entity.type
_entity.pdbx_description
1 polymer ?
#
loop_
_entity_poly.entity_id
_entity_poly.type
_entity_poly.pdbx_seq_one_letter_code
_entity_poly.pdbx_strand_id
1 'polypeptide(L)'
;MLRALLRAVSRSLGLEEGEPEAALGMASTLQIFIANLYPRYPDAGAAMGMPAHSDHGLFTLLVENGVGGLQIQHDGSNGIYKSVLHRAVVNGEKTRISVAMANGPSRDVVVESRGCARPAY
;
A
#
# COMPACT_ATOMS: atom_id res chain seq x y z
N MET A 1 3.78 -4.84 14.38
CA MET A 1 3.14 -3.66 13.76
C MET A 1 2.03 -4.04 12.78
N LEU A 2 2.32 -4.77 11.69
CA LEU A 2 1.31 -5.13 10.65
C LEU A 2 0.03 -5.79 11.20
N ARG A 3 0.16 -6.79 12.07
CA ARG A 3 -1.00 -7.48 12.69
C ARG A 3 -1.90 -6.52 13.47
N ALA A 4 -1.32 -5.58 14.22
CA ALA A 4 -2.08 -4.60 14.98
C ALA A 4 -2.85 -3.63 14.06
N LEU A 5 -2.22 -3.21 12.95
CA LEU A 5 -2.87 -2.36 11.94
C LEU A 5 -4.05 -3.08 11.28
N LEU A 6 -3.84 -4.34 10.88
CA LEU A 6 -4.88 -5.16 10.29
C LEU A 6 -6.06 -5.32 11.23
N ARG A 7 -5.83 -5.68 12.50
CA ARG A 7 -6.90 -5.77 13.51
C ARG A 7 -7.64 -4.46 13.70
N ALA A 8 -6.94 -3.32 13.68
CA ALA A 8 -7.56 -2.01 13.80
C ALA A 8 -8.47 -1.68 12.60
N VAL A 9 -8.02 -1.98 11.38
CA VAL A 9 -8.83 -1.82 10.15
C VAL A 9 -10.01 -2.79 10.12
N SER A 10 -9.83 -4.05 10.56
CA SER A 10 -10.93 -5.00 10.67
C SER A 10 -12.00 -4.53 11.66
N ARG A 11 -11.59 -3.99 12.82
CA ARG A 11 -12.50 -3.42 13.82
C ARG A 11 -13.23 -2.19 13.29
N SER A 12 -12.57 -1.29 12.55
CA SER A 12 -13.24 -0.11 11.97
C SER A 12 -14.30 -0.48 10.92
N LEU A 13 -14.17 -1.65 10.31
CA LEU A 13 -15.13 -2.22 9.36
C LEU A 13 -16.26 -3.04 10.02
N GLY A 14 -16.29 -3.14 11.35
CA GLY A 14 -17.28 -3.95 12.07
C GLY A 14 -17.11 -5.46 11.83
N LEU A 15 -15.90 -5.92 11.51
CA LEU A 15 -15.59 -7.34 11.40
C LEU A 15 -15.36 -7.90 12.82
N GLU A 16 -16.04 -9.02 13.11
CA GLU A 16 -15.82 -9.83 14.32
C GLU A 16 -14.33 -10.20 14.48
N GLU A 17 -13.87 -10.40 15.71
CA GLU A 17 -12.48 -10.79 16.04
C GLU A 17 -12.12 -12.24 15.64
N GLY A 18 -12.66 -12.75 14.53
CA GLY A 18 -12.11 -13.93 13.87
C GLY A 18 -10.83 -13.52 13.16
N GLU A 19 -9.68 -14.09 13.56
CA GLU A 19 -8.34 -13.65 13.17
C GLU A 19 -8.27 -13.23 11.69
N PRO A 20 -8.26 -11.92 11.35
CA PRO A 20 -8.08 -11.48 9.97
C PRO A 20 -6.76 -12.03 9.40
N GLU A 21 -5.82 -12.41 10.27
CA GLU A 21 -4.65 -13.18 9.96
C GLU A 21 -4.96 -14.54 9.30
N ALA A 22 -5.96 -15.29 9.78
CA ALA A 22 -6.38 -16.56 9.18
C ALA A 22 -7.05 -16.34 7.83
N ALA A 23 -7.96 -15.35 7.73
CA ALA A 23 -8.66 -15.04 6.49
C ALA A 23 -7.72 -14.60 5.35
N LEU A 24 -6.64 -13.89 5.68
CA LEU A 24 -5.64 -13.44 4.72
C LEU A 24 -4.49 -14.44 4.54
N GLY A 25 -4.54 -15.60 5.21
CA GLY A 25 -3.49 -16.60 5.15
C GLY A 25 -2.14 -16.05 5.62
N MET A 26 -2.12 -15.24 6.68
CA MET A 26 -0.95 -14.46 7.06
C MET A 26 0.25 -15.29 7.55
N ALA A 27 0.06 -16.58 7.83
CA ALA A 27 1.17 -17.52 8.04
C ALA A 27 2.04 -17.69 6.77
N SER A 28 1.47 -17.41 5.60
CA SER A 28 2.12 -17.49 4.28
C SER A 28 1.90 -16.19 3.48
N THR A 29 1.83 -15.05 4.17
CA THR A 29 1.67 -13.71 3.57
C THR A 29 2.74 -13.47 2.50
N LEU A 30 2.37 -12.93 1.34
CA LEU A 30 3.36 -12.40 0.41
C LEU A 30 3.87 -11.06 0.97
N GLN A 31 5.15 -11.01 1.34
CA GLN A 31 5.82 -9.79 1.76
C GLN A 31 6.98 -9.47 0.81
N ILE A 32 6.92 -8.30 0.18
CA ILE A 32 7.94 -7.83 -0.76
C ILE A 32 8.56 -6.55 -0.20
N PHE A 33 9.89 -6.52 -0.14
CA PHE A 33 10.66 -5.33 0.22
C PHE A 33 11.19 -4.68 -1.06
N ILE A 34 10.85 -3.40 -1.25
CA ILE A 34 11.26 -2.60 -2.39
C ILE A 34 12.09 -1.44 -1.85
N ALA A 35 13.40 -1.50 -2.10
CA ALA A 35 14.32 -0.41 -1.77
C ALA A 35 14.42 0.54 -2.97
N ASN A 36 13.94 1.76 -2.79
CA ASN A 36 13.96 2.81 -3.81
C ASN A 36 15.03 3.85 -3.49
N LEU A 37 15.84 4.17 -4.51
CA LEU A 37 16.82 5.24 -4.48
C LEU A 37 16.44 6.29 -5.52
N TYR A 38 16.18 7.52 -5.08
CA TYR A 38 15.87 8.66 -5.94
C TYR A 38 17.00 9.68 -5.80
N PRO A 39 17.99 9.68 -6.71
CA PRO A 39 19.12 10.59 -6.66
C PRO A 39 18.68 12.06 -6.71
N ARG A 40 19.53 12.93 -6.17
CA ARG A 40 19.45 14.36 -6.44
C ARG A 40 19.48 14.59 -7.95
N TYR A 41 18.53 15.38 -8.46
CA TYR A 41 18.42 15.69 -9.89
C TYR A 41 18.35 17.21 -10.10
N PRO A 42 19.38 17.86 -10.69
CA PRO A 42 19.47 19.32 -10.80
C PRO A 42 18.28 19.99 -11.51
N ASP A 43 17.74 19.34 -12.55
CA ASP A 43 16.54 19.79 -13.26
C ASP A 43 15.34 18.93 -12.86
N ALA A 44 14.92 19.05 -11.59
CA ALA A 44 13.88 18.20 -11.02
C ALA A 44 12.52 18.31 -11.74
N GLY A 45 12.28 19.39 -12.49
CA GLY A 45 11.07 19.55 -13.32
C GLY A 45 11.05 18.63 -14.54
N ALA A 46 12.22 18.19 -15.00
CA ALA A 46 12.37 17.37 -16.20
C ALA A 46 12.39 15.86 -15.94
N ALA A 47 12.41 15.41 -14.68
CA ALA A 47 12.56 13.99 -14.34
C ALA A 47 11.49 13.50 -13.34
N MET A 48 11.01 12.28 -13.56
CA MET A 48 10.12 11.57 -12.64
C MET A 48 10.87 10.45 -11.94
N GLY A 49 10.69 10.32 -10.62
CA GLY A 49 11.27 9.23 -9.85
C GLY A 49 10.51 7.92 -10.06
N MET A 50 9.22 7.92 -9.75
CA MET A 50 8.31 6.79 -9.98
C MET A 50 6.98 7.33 -10.52
N PRO A 51 6.47 6.81 -11.65
CA PRO A 51 5.22 7.29 -12.22
C PRO A 51 4.02 7.01 -11.31
N ALA A 52 2.89 7.67 -11.61
CA ALA A 52 1.65 7.48 -10.88
C ALA A 52 1.14 6.04 -11.02
N HIS A 53 0.87 5.39 -9.89
CA HIS A 53 0.32 4.04 -9.81
C HIS A 53 -0.42 3.86 -8.48
N SER A 54 -1.14 2.75 -8.36
CA SER A 54 -1.72 2.28 -7.09
C SER A 54 -1.04 0.97 -6.71
N ASP A 55 -0.80 0.76 -5.42
CA ASP A 55 -0.15 -0.46 -4.97
C ASP A 55 -1.06 -1.67 -5.16
N HIS A 56 -0.44 -2.78 -5.54
CA HIS A 56 -1.05 -4.10 -5.49
C HIS A 56 -0.94 -4.67 -4.07
N GLY A 57 -1.94 -5.44 -3.64
CA GLY A 57 -1.95 -6.08 -2.33
C GLY A 57 -2.85 -5.38 -1.33
N LEU A 58 -2.59 -5.61 -0.04
CA LEU A 58 -3.46 -5.21 1.06
C LEU A 58 -2.94 -3.95 1.77
N PHE A 59 -1.67 -3.96 2.21
CA PHE A 59 -1.06 -2.83 2.92
C PHE A 59 0.40 -2.62 2.51
N THR A 60 0.76 -1.36 2.27
CA THR A 60 2.15 -0.94 2.09
C THR A 60 2.59 -0.12 3.30
N LEU A 61 3.72 -0.52 3.91
CA LEU A 61 4.39 0.30 4.93
C LEU A 61 5.61 0.94 4.29
N LEU A 62 5.71 2.26 4.36
CA LEU A 62 6.81 3.03 3.80
C LEU A 62 7.69 3.59 4.91
N VAL A 63 8.99 3.33 4.83
CA VAL A 63 10.01 3.99 5.66
C VAL A 63 10.87 4.84 4.74
N GLU A 64 11.08 6.10 5.06
CA GLU A 64 11.89 7.02 4.26
C GLU A 64 12.88 7.82 5.11
N ASN A 65 13.91 8.37 4.47
CA ASN A 65 14.99 9.12 5.12
C ASN A 65 14.61 10.59 5.47
N GLY A 66 13.32 10.92 5.54
CA GLY A 66 12.83 12.27 5.83
C GLY A 66 12.96 13.28 4.68
N VAL A 67 13.37 12.83 3.49
CA VAL A 67 13.39 13.66 2.28
C VAL A 67 12.06 13.49 1.54
N GLY A 68 11.34 14.59 1.33
CA GLY A 68 10.06 14.59 0.62
C GLY A 68 10.16 14.13 -0.83
N GLY A 69 9.02 13.79 -1.42
CA GLY A 69 8.93 13.37 -2.83
C GLY A 69 7.76 12.45 -3.13
N LEU A 70 7.20 11.78 -2.12
CA LEU A 70 5.95 11.05 -2.27
C LEU A 70 4.78 12.04 -2.45
N GLN A 71 3.96 11.80 -3.46
CA GLN A 71 2.73 12.57 -3.70
C GLN A 71 1.56 11.60 -3.82
N ILE A 72 0.47 11.91 -3.13
CA ILE A 72 -0.75 11.09 -3.08
C ILE A 72 -1.88 11.90 -3.70
N GLN A 73 -2.60 11.32 -4.66
CA GLN A 73 -3.78 11.94 -5.25
C GLN A 73 -4.97 11.77 -4.29
N HIS A 74 -5.43 12.86 -3.70
CA HIS A 74 -6.54 12.83 -2.76
C HIS A 74 -7.81 13.42 -3.37
N ASP A 75 -8.74 12.52 -3.76
CA ASP A 75 -10.11 12.86 -4.14
C ASP A 75 -11.00 12.35 -2.99
N GLY A 76 -11.64 13.23 -2.21
CA GLY A 76 -12.32 12.89 -0.95
C GLY A 76 -13.21 11.63 -1.02
N SER A 77 -13.30 10.84 0.07
CA SER A 77 -13.88 9.48 0.02
C SER A 77 -14.86 9.15 1.15
N ASN A 78 -15.97 8.47 0.81
CA ASN A 78 -16.92 7.89 1.78
C ASN A 78 -17.39 6.47 1.37
N GLY A 79 -16.53 5.45 1.53
CA GLY A 79 -17.06 4.15 1.93
C GLY A 79 -16.37 2.93 1.32
N ILE A 80 -15.20 2.48 1.77
CA ILE A 80 -14.65 2.69 3.10
C ILE A 80 -13.10 2.76 3.09
N TYR A 81 -12.40 2.03 2.20
CA TYR A 81 -10.96 2.21 1.92
C TYR A 81 -10.66 1.94 0.44
N LYS A 82 -9.93 2.84 -0.24
CA LYS A 82 -9.53 2.70 -1.66
C LYS A 82 -8.01 2.69 -1.80
N SER A 83 -7.49 1.91 -2.74
CA SER A 83 -6.08 2.02 -3.15
C SER A 83 -5.88 3.32 -3.93
N VAL A 84 -5.04 4.20 -3.40
CA VAL A 84 -4.91 5.58 -3.87
C VAL A 84 -3.75 5.71 -4.84
N LEU A 85 -3.95 6.49 -5.91
CA LEU A 85 -2.89 6.84 -6.85
C LEU A 85 -1.81 7.64 -6.14
N HIS A 86 -0.57 7.23 -6.32
CA HIS A 86 0.58 7.92 -5.77
C HIS A 86 1.77 7.83 -6.73
N ARG A 87 2.71 8.78 -6.57
CA ARG A 87 3.93 8.88 -7.38
C ARG A 87 5.09 9.35 -6.52
N ALA A 88 6.32 9.18 -7.00
CA ALA A 88 7.51 9.73 -6.37
C ALA A 88 8.23 10.71 -7.32
N VAL A 89 8.48 11.92 -6.85
CA VAL A 89 9.24 12.94 -7.60
C VAL A 89 10.68 13.00 -7.09
N VAL A 90 11.60 13.37 -7.98
CA VAL A 90 12.98 13.71 -7.60
C VAL A 90 13.06 15.18 -7.19
N ASN A 91 14.14 15.57 -6.52
CA ASN A 91 14.40 16.95 -6.14
C ASN A 91 15.87 17.34 -6.42
N GLY A 92 16.13 18.64 -6.47
CA GLY A 92 17.45 19.20 -6.76
C GLY A 92 18.38 19.36 -5.56
N GLU A 93 17.98 18.93 -4.36
CA GLU A 93 18.69 19.21 -3.12
C GLU A 93 19.35 17.96 -2.49
N LYS A 94 18.57 16.91 -2.24
CA LYS A 94 18.99 15.72 -1.49
C LYS A 94 18.44 14.43 -2.10
N THR A 95 19.25 13.38 -2.05
CA THR A 95 18.82 12.02 -2.41
C THR A 95 17.72 11.54 -1.45
N ARG A 96 16.60 11.10 -2.00
CA ARG A 96 15.54 10.43 -1.25
C ARG A 96 15.76 8.92 -1.30
N ILE A 97 15.63 8.27 -0.14
CA ILE A 97 15.70 6.81 0.02
C ILE A 97 14.43 6.36 0.70
N SER A 98 13.80 5.31 0.19
CA SER A 98 12.65 4.70 0.87
C SER A 98 12.66 3.18 0.75
N VAL A 99 12.22 2.50 1.78
CA VAL A 99 11.92 1.06 1.77
C VAL A 99 10.41 0.89 1.89
N ALA A 100 9.80 0.36 0.83
CA ALA A 100 8.40 -0.04 0.84
C ALA A 100 8.27 -1.52 1.17
N MET A 101 7.40 -1.84 2.12
CA MET A 101 7.04 -3.21 2.51
C MET A 101 5.62 -3.47 2.02
N ALA A 102 5.50 -4.09 0.85
CA ALA A 102 4.20 -4.44 0.27
C ALA A 102 3.74 -5.79 0.85
N ASN A 103 2.55 -5.82 1.43
CA ASN A 103 1.96 -6.98 2.07
C ASN A 103 0.66 -7.33 1.36
N GLY A 104 0.57 -8.56 0.84
CA GLY A 104 -0.63 -9.10 0.20
C GLY A 104 -1.11 -10.39 0.88
N PRO A 105 -2.35 -10.83 0.65
CA PRO A 105 -2.81 -12.12 1.14
C PRO A 105 -1.94 -13.27 0.59
N SER A 106 -2.03 -14.45 1.22
CA SER A 106 -1.45 -15.66 0.62
C SER A 106 -1.98 -15.87 -0.81
N ARG A 107 -1.14 -16.43 -1.70
CA ARG A 107 -1.50 -16.63 -3.12
C ARG A 107 -2.70 -17.55 -3.32
N ASP A 108 -2.99 -18.40 -2.32
CA ASP A 108 -4.07 -19.38 -2.35
C ASP A 108 -5.38 -18.83 -1.74
N VAL A 109 -5.37 -17.59 -1.26
CA VAL A 109 -6.57 -16.94 -0.70
C VAL A 109 -7.41 -16.35 -1.82
N VAL A 110 -8.70 -16.68 -1.82
CA VAL A 110 -9.70 -16.04 -2.69
C VAL A 110 -10.02 -14.66 -2.12
N VAL A 111 -9.83 -13.62 -2.94
CA VAL A 111 -10.18 -12.24 -2.58
C VAL A 111 -11.51 -11.88 -3.22
N GLU A 112 -12.51 -11.61 -2.38
CA GLU A 112 -13.86 -11.24 -2.81
C GLU A 112 -14.46 -10.14 -1.93
N SER A 113 -15.45 -9.41 -2.44
CA SER A 113 -16.20 -8.44 -1.66
C SER A 113 -17.24 -9.13 -0.78
N ARG A 114 -17.31 -8.74 0.49
CA ARG A 114 -18.30 -9.27 1.44
C ARG A 114 -19.72 -8.92 0.95
N GLY A 115 -20.56 -9.94 0.73
CA GLY A 115 -21.97 -9.76 0.35
C GLY A 115 -22.29 -9.82 -1.15
N CYS A 116 -21.31 -10.10 -2.02
CA CYS A 116 -21.58 -10.36 -3.43
C CYS A 116 -21.99 -11.84 -3.62
N ALA A 117 -23.26 -12.10 -3.95
CA ALA A 117 -23.67 -13.46 -4.33
C ALA A 117 -22.98 -13.85 -5.64
N ARG A 118 -22.53 -15.11 -5.75
CA ARG A 118 -22.01 -15.64 -7.03
C ARG A 118 -23.09 -15.42 -8.11
N PRO A 119 -22.74 -14.95 -9.32
CA PRO A 119 -23.66 -15.07 -10.43
C PRO A 119 -24.00 -16.56 -10.55
N ALA A 120 -25.29 -16.90 -10.47
CA ALA A 120 -25.74 -18.24 -10.83
C ALA A 120 -25.46 -18.40 -12.33
N TYR A 121 -24.44 -19.19 -12.66
CA TYR A 121 -24.25 -19.71 -14.02
C TYR A 121 -25.15 -20.94 -14.17
#